data_AF-A0A497NTP6-F1
#
_entry.id   AF-A0A497NTP6-F1
#
_cell.length_a   1.000
_cell.length_b   1.000
_cell.length_c   1.000
_cell.angle_alpha   90.00
_cell.angle_beta   90.00
_cell.angle_gamma   90.00
#
_symmetry.space_group_name_H-M   'P 1'
#
loop_
_entity.id
_entity.type
_entity.pdbx_description
1 polymer ?
#
loop_
_entity_poly.entity_id
_entity_poly.type
_entity_poly.pdbx_seq_one_letter_code
_entity_poly.pdbx_strand_id
1 'polypeptide(L)'
;EMDEEIGLVLDIGHANINGQTEKFLKAFPDRIVHMHAHDNDGKNDLHWGIGYGETDWDRVAKAIKSIKYSRIIVVESVEHVEESVRTLNRLLG
;
A
#
# COMPACT_ATOMS: atom_id res chain seq x y z
N GLU A 1 10.53 -24.55 19.14
CA GLU A 1 10.77 -23.72 17.94
C GLU A 1 9.42 -23.28 17.41
N MET A 2 9.30 -22.09 16.81
CA MET A 2 8.07 -21.66 16.16
C MET A 2 8.14 -22.11 14.70
N ASP A 3 7.37 -23.14 14.35
CA ASP A 3 7.22 -23.68 12.98
C ASP A 3 6.26 -22.83 12.12
N GLU A 4 5.93 -21.61 12.54
CA GLU A 4 4.97 -20.75 11.85
C GLU A 4 5.66 -19.85 10.83
N GLU A 5 5.05 -19.76 9.64
CA GLU A 5 5.54 -18.91 8.55
C GLU A 5 5.29 -17.42 8.86
N ILE A 6 6.36 -16.64 8.94
CA ILE A 6 6.28 -15.20 9.22
C ILE A 6 5.98 -14.42 7.93
N GLY A 7 4.88 -13.66 7.91
CA GLY A 7 4.53 -12.73 6.82
C GLY A 7 4.96 -11.28 7.07
N LEU A 8 4.83 -10.44 6.04
CA LEU A 8 5.04 -9.01 6.09
C LEU A 8 3.73 -8.25 5.86
N VAL A 9 3.50 -7.20 6.64
CA VAL A 9 2.52 -6.17 6.31
C VAL A 9 3.29 -5.02 5.69
N LEU A 10 2.97 -4.67 4.44
CA LEU A 10 3.54 -3.51 3.79
C LEU A 10 2.66 -2.30 4.02
N ASP A 11 3.14 -1.33 4.78
CA ASP A 11 2.55 -0.01 4.84
C ASP A 11 3.02 0.82 3.63
N ILE A 12 2.10 1.11 2.72
CA ILE A 12 2.40 1.82 1.47
C ILE A 12 2.69 3.29 1.75
N GLY A 13 2.00 3.92 2.71
CA GLY A 13 2.17 5.32 3.01
C GLY A 13 3.53 5.59 3.66
N HIS A 14 3.92 4.78 4.65
CA HIS A 14 5.25 4.86 5.26
C HIS A 14 6.36 4.54 4.24
N ALA A 15 6.13 3.55 3.37
CA ALA A 15 7.09 3.22 2.33
C ALA A 15 7.21 4.35 1.28
N ASN A 16 6.16 5.14 1.04
CA ASN A 16 6.20 6.30 0.14
C ASN A 16 7.14 7.38 0.69
N ILE A 17 7.00 7.75 1.97
CA ILE A 17 7.86 8.73 2.65
C ILE A 17 9.34 8.34 2.55
N ASN A 18 9.62 7.04 2.66
CA ASN A 18 10.99 6.51 2.59
C ASN A 18 11.49 6.22 1.16
N GLY A 19 10.66 6.38 0.13
CA GLY A 19 11.01 6.03 -1.26
C GLY A 19 11.30 4.53 -1.45
N GLN A 20 10.52 3.69 -0.77
CA GLN A 20 10.75 2.24 -0.66
C GLN A 20 9.60 1.38 -1.17
N THR A 21 8.45 1.94 -1.55
CA THR A 21 7.24 1.18 -1.94
C THR A 21 7.52 0.09 -2.98
N GLU A 22 8.11 0.46 -4.13
CA GLU A 22 8.46 -0.52 -5.15
C GLU A 22 9.55 -1.50 -4.71
N LYS A 23 10.48 -1.07 -3.86
CA LYS A 23 11.58 -1.92 -3.39
C LYS A 23 11.02 -3.08 -2.57
N PHE A 24 10.09 -2.80 -1.66
CA PHE A 24 9.43 -3.85 -0.86
C PHE A 24 8.58 -4.78 -1.72
N LEU A 25 7.76 -4.22 -2.63
CA LEU A 25 6.94 -5.03 -3.54
C LEU A 25 7.78 -6.00 -4.37
N LYS A 26 8.94 -5.56 -4.87
CA LYS A 26 9.84 -6.39 -5.69
C LYS A 26 10.66 -7.37 -4.86
N ALA A 27 11.10 -6.98 -3.66
CA ALA A 27 11.97 -7.82 -2.84
C ALA A 27 11.21 -8.93 -2.11
N PHE A 28 9.95 -8.72 -1.76
CA PHE A 28 9.18 -9.62 -0.90
C PHE A 28 7.77 -9.98 -1.44
N PRO A 29 7.59 -10.23 -2.75
CA PRO A 29 6.26 -10.41 -3.33
C PRO A 29 5.45 -11.53 -2.66
N ASP A 30 6.10 -12.65 -2.33
CA ASP A 30 5.45 -13.83 -1.74
C ASP A 30 5.27 -13.73 -0.22
N ARG A 31 6.00 -12.81 0.44
CA ARG A 31 5.99 -12.65 1.90
C ARG A 31 5.00 -11.58 2.36
N ILE A 32 4.57 -10.68 1.47
CA ILE A 32 3.56 -9.68 1.81
C ILE A 32 2.20 -10.38 1.96
N VAL A 33 1.65 -10.36 3.17
CA VAL A 33 0.36 -10.96 3.52
C VAL A 33 -0.76 -9.93 3.51
N HIS A 34 -0.46 -8.69 3.93
CA HIS A 34 -1.38 -7.56 3.95
C HIS A 34 -0.67 -6.29 3.45
N MET A 35 -1.44 -5.35 2.93
CA MET A 35 -0.97 -3.98 2.71
C MET A 35 -1.87 -2.99 3.41
N HIS A 36 -1.29 -1.95 4.01
CA HIS A 36 -2.02 -0.80 4.53
C HIS A 36 -1.83 0.36 3.56
N ALA A 37 -2.94 1.02 3.22
CA ALA A 37 -3.00 2.05 2.21
C ALA A 37 -3.55 3.34 2.80
N HIS A 38 -2.70 4.35 2.85
CA HIS A 38 -3.05 5.73 3.15
C HIS A 38 -2.09 6.63 2.37
N ASP A 39 -2.46 7.89 2.20
CA ASP A 39 -1.65 8.89 1.51
C ASP A 39 -0.94 9.83 2.49
N ASN A 40 0.02 10.60 1.98
CA ASN A 40 0.79 11.59 2.72
C ASN A 40 1.43 12.62 1.78
N ASP A 41 2.01 13.67 2.34
CA ASP A 41 2.74 14.72 1.63
C ASP A 41 4.19 14.33 1.24
N GLY A 42 4.50 13.02 1.23
CA GLY A 42 5.83 12.49 0.96
C GLY A 42 6.86 12.70 2.09
N LYS A 43 6.47 13.29 3.23
CA LYS A 43 7.38 13.65 4.32
C LYS A 43 6.86 13.24 5.70
N ASN A 44 5.57 13.37 5.93
CA ASN A 44 4.93 13.22 7.22
C ASN A 44 3.88 12.11 7.18
N ASP A 45 3.69 11.41 8.29
CA ASP A 45 2.72 10.33 8.38
C ASP A 45 1.30 10.86 8.63
N LEU A 46 0.63 11.37 7.58
CA LEU A 46 -0.60 12.15 7.71
C LEU A 46 -1.91 11.32 7.62
N HIS A 47 -1.84 10.06 7.16
CA HIS A 47 -3.00 9.15 7.06
C HIS A 47 -4.14 9.75 6.21
N TRP A 48 -3.79 10.43 5.12
CA TRP A 48 -4.76 11.04 4.21
C TRP A 48 -5.44 10.00 3.30
N GLY A 49 -6.57 10.38 2.74
CA GLY A 49 -7.30 9.58 1.75
C GLY A 49 -6.45 9.34 0.50
N ILE A 50 -6.69 8.22 -0.16
CA ILE A 50 -5.98 7.80 -1.38
C ILE A 50 -6.20 8.83 -2.49
N GLY A 51 -5.13 9.47 -2.97
CA GLY A 51 -5.16 10.51 -3.99
C GLY A 51 -5.25 11.94 -3.44
N TYR A 52 -5.22 12.11 -2.11
CA TYR A 52 -5.16 13.42 -1.45
C TYR A 52 -3.75 13.83 -1.05
N GLY A 53 -2.75 12.96 -1.26
CA GLY A 53 -1.34 13.25 -1.02
C GLY A 53 -0.47 13.18 -2.27
N GLU A 54 0.82 12.92 -2.08
CA GLU A 54 1.86 12.87 -3.11
C GLU A 54 2.22 11.43 -3.52
N THR A 55 1.58 10.40 -2.96
CA THR A 55 1.82 9.01 -3.38
C THR A 55 1.35 8.81 -4.83
N ASP A 56 2.25 8.36 -5.71
CA ASP A 56 1.93 8.01 -7.09
C ASP A 56 1.18 6.67 -7.14
N TRP A 57 -0.14 6.72 -6.89
CA TRP A 57 -0.99 5.53 -6.81
C TRP A 57 -1.12 4.76 -8.13
N ASP A 58 -0.97 5.42 -9.28
CA ASP A 58 -0.94 4.73 -10.58
C ASP A 58 0.31 3.85 -10.68
N ARG A 59 1.47 4.36 -10.25
CA ARG A 59 2.72 3.60 -10.21
C ARG A 59 2.69 2.50 -9.16
N VAL A 60 2.15 2.77 -7.97
CA VAL A 60 1.95 1.76 -6.93
C VAL A 60 1.04 0.64 -7.42
N ALA A 61 -0.11 0.97 -8.02
CA ALA A 61 -1.05 -0.02 -8.54
C ALA A 61 -0.41 -0.89 -9.63
N LYS A 62 0.37 -0.30 -10.55
CA LYS A 62 1.13 -1.07 -11.55
C LYS A 62 2.12 -2.04 -10.89
N ALA A 63 2.83 -1.61 -9.85
CA ALA A 63 3.77 -2.46 -9.13
C ALA A 63 3.06 -3.63 -8.41
N ILE A 64 1.94 -3.35 -7.73
CA ILE A 64 1.10 -4.37 -7.07
C ILE A 64 0.58 -5.39 -8.10
N LYS A 65 0.04 -4.92 -9.23
CA LYS A 65 -0.42 -5.80 -10.32
C LYS A 65 0.71 -6.66 -10.89
N SER A 66 1.92 -6.10 -11.02
CA SER A 66 3.08 -6.82 -11.59
C SER A 66 3.51 -8.03 -10.76
N ILE A 67 3.30 -7.99 -9.44
CA ILE A 67 3.60 -9.10 -8.54
C ILE A 67 2.40 -10.04 -8.34
N LYS A 68 1.30 -9.83 -9.07
CA LYS A 68 0.06 -10.63 -8.99
C LYS A 68 -0.49 -10.74 -7.56
N TYR A 69 -0.33 -9.68 -6.77
CA TYR A 69 -0.86 -9.63 -5.42
C TYR A 69 -2.38 -9.76 -5.44
N SER A 70 -2.91 -10.66 -4.62
CA SER A 70 -4.34 -11.04 -4.57
C SER A 70 -4.86 -11.19 -3.14
N ARG A 71 -4.14 -10.64 -2.17
CA ARG A 71 -4.51 -10.64 -0.74
C ARG A 71 -5.08 -9.27 -0.34
N ILE A 72 -5.23 -9.04 0.95
CA ILE A 72 -6.00 -7.91 1.50
C ILE A 72 -5.20 -6.62 1.48
N ILE A 73 -5.82 -5.56 0.96
CA ILE A 73 -5.36 -4.17 1.14
C ILE A 73 -6.38 -3.46 2.02
N VAL A 74 -5.90 -2.91 3.14
CA VAL A 74 -6.69 -2.16 4.12
C VAL A 74 -6.49 -0.67 3.88
N VAL A 75 -7.57 0.09 3.81
CA VAL A 75 -7.50 1.56 3.80
C VAL A 75 -7.33 2.02 5.24
N GLU A 76 -6.24 2.76 5.52
CA GLU A 76 -5.90 3.33 6.84
C GLU A 76 -5.89 4.86 6.80
N SER A 77 -6.92 5.46 6.19
CA SER A 77 -7.08 6.91 6.19
C SER A 77 -8.01 7.39 7.30
N VAL A 78 -7.75 8.57 7.86
CA VAL A 78 -8.63 9.21 8.86
C VAL A 78 -9.75 10.04 8.22
N GLU A 79 -9.68 10.24 6.91
CA GLU A 79 -10.63 10.97 6.08
C GLU A 79 -10.86 10.24 4.74
N HIS A 80 -11.89 10.65 3.98
CA HIS A 80 -12.22 10.16 2.63
C HIS A 80 -12.12 8.63 2.44
N VAL A 81 -12.55 7.86 3.45
CA VAL A 81 -12.38 6.39 3.49
C VAL A 81 -13.14 5.71 2.35
N GLU A 82 -14.39 6.10 2.10
CA GLU A 82 -15.19 5.49 1.02
C GLU A 82 -14.61 5.81 -0.36
N GLU A 83 -14.20 7.07 -0.59
CA GLU A 83 -13.57 7.51 -1.82
C GLU A 83 -12.24 6.78 -2.05
N SER A 84 -11.49 6.56 -0.97
CA SER A 84 -10.24 5.80 -0.98
C SER A 84 -10.46 4.37 -1.45
N VAL A 85 -11.46 3.67 -0.88
CA VAL A 85 -11.84 2.32 -1.31
C VAL A 85 -12.25 2.31 -2.79
N ARG A 86 -13.07 3.26 -3.23
CA ARG A 86 -13.49 3.37 -4.64
C ARG A 86 -12.30 3.61 -5.57
N THR A 87 -11.36 4.45 -5.17
CA THR A 87 -10.15 4.75 -5.94
C THR A 87 -9.26 3.51 -6.07
N LEU A 88 -9.00 2.80 -4.98
CA LEU A 88 -8.23 1.55 -5.02
C LEU A 88 -8.92 0.49 -5.87
N ASN A 89 -10.24 0.32 -5.76
CA ASN A 89 -10.99 -0.60 -6.62
C ASN A 89 -10.86 -0.25 -8.10
N ARG A 90 -10.87 1.04 -8.47
CA ARG A 90 -10.67 1.49 -9.85
C ARG A 90 -9.24 1.21 -10.35
N LEU A 91 -8.24 1.37 -9.48
CA LEU A 91 -6.83 1.19 -9.84
C LEU A 91 -6.43 -0.28 -9.90
N LEU A 92 -6.98 -1.11 -9.00
CA LEU A 92 -6.57 -2.50 -8.78
C LEU A 92 -7.52 -3.54 -9.38
N GLY A 93 -8.78 -3.18 -9.59
CA GLY A 93 -9.74 -3.99 -10.36
C GLY A 93 -9.39 -4.12 -11.84
#